data_AF-A0A973JTS0-F1
#
_entry.id   AF-A0A973JTS0-F1
#
_cell.length_a   1.000
_cell.length_b   1.000
_cell.length_c   1.000
_cell.angle_alpha   90.00
_cell.angle_beta   90.00
_cell.angle_gamma   90.00
#
_symmetry.space_group_name_H-M   'P 1'
#
loop_
_entity.id
_entity.type
_entity.pdbx_description
1 polymer ?
#
loop_
_entity_poly.entity_id
_entity_poly.type
_entity_poly.pdbx_seq_one_letter_code
_entity_poly.pdbx_strand_id
1 'polypeptide(L)' 'MSKPPRFFIAPDQVRDPSISVMGEDVRHIRTVLRKGPGDLLTLLDGQGREYT' A
#
# COMPACT_ATOMS: atom_id res chain seq x y z
N MET A 1 12.23 11.48 11.85
CA MET A 1 12.21 10.29 10.97
C MET A 1 10.77 10.08 10.53
N SER A 2 10.41 10.47 9.30
CA SER A 2 9.04 10.29 8.80
C SER A 2 8.80 8.80 8.56
N LYS A 3 7.95 8.18 9.38
CA LYS A 3 7.49 6.80 9.15
C LYS A 3 6.82 6.71 7.77
N PRO A 4 7.15 5.71 6.94
CA PRO A 4 6.42 5.47 5.71
C PRO A 4 4.95 5.19 6.04
N PRO A 5 4.02 5.67 5.21
CA PRO A 5 2.61 5.39 5.39
C PRO A 5 2.37 3.89 5.23
N ARG A 6 1.68 3.33 6.22
CA ARG A 6 1.34 1.92 6.28
C ARG A 6 -0.10 1.72 5.84
N PHE A 7 -0.29 0.91 4.82
CA PHE A 7 -1.58 0.63 4.20
C PHE A 7 -1.98 -0.80 4.49
N PHE A 8 -3.20 -0.99 4.97
CA PHE A 8 -3.78 -2.32 5.11
C PHE A 8 -4.52 -2.65 3.83
N ILE A 9 -4.09 -3.72 3.18
CA ILE A 9 -4.71 -4.23 1.97
C ILE A 9 -5.21 -5.64 2.21
N ALA A 10 -6.22 -6.04 1.44
CA ALA A 10 -6.74 -7.39 1.54
C ALA A 10 -5.74 -8.40 0.92
N PRO A 11 -5.65 -9.63 1.46
CA PRO A 11 -4.86 -10.71 0.86
C PRO A 11 -5.26 -11.06 -0.57
N ASP A 12 -6.50 -10.76 -0.94
CA ASP A 12 -6.98 -10.93 -2.31
C ASP A 12 -6.33 -9.95 -3.31
N GLN A 13 -5.86 -8.80 -2.81
CA GLN A 13 -5.23 -7.74 -3.59
C GLN A 13 -3.71 -7.93 -3.72
N VAL A 14 -3.11 -8.76 -2.87
CA VAL A 14 -1.68 -9.09 -2.92
C VAL A 14 -1.48 -10.27 -3.85
N ARG A 15 -0.88 -10.00 -5.02
CA ARG A 15 -0.46 -11.02 -5.97
C ARG A 15 1.04 -10.92 -6.18
N ASP A 16 1.87 -11.61 -5.42
CA ASP A 16 3.31 -11.65 -5.68
C ASP A 16 3.59 -11.92 -7.19
N PRO A 17 4.34 -11.04 -7.92
CA PRO A 17 5.16 -9.90 -7.47
C PRO A 17 4.50 -8.50 -7.57
N SER A 18 3.21 -8.40 -7.91
CA SER A 18 2.46 -7.17 -8.13
C SER A 18 1.22 -7.01 -7.24
N ILE A 19 1.20 -5.97 -6.40
CA ILE A 19 0.07 -5.66 -5.52
C ILE A 19 -0.94 -4.78 -6.26
N SER A 20 -2.21 -5.18 -6.27
CA SER A 20 -3.30 -4.45 -6.91
C SER A 20 -4.16 -3.73 -5.87
N VAL A 21 -3.77 -2.52 -5.49
CA VAL A 21 -4.56 -1.69 -4.59
C VAL A 21 -5.75 -1.10 -5.35
N MET A 22 -6.97 -1.34 -4.89
CA MET A 22 -8.20 -0.81 -5.47
C MET A 22 -9.10 -0.20 -4.39
N GLY A 23 -9.94 0.76 -4.76
CA GLY A 23 -10.92 1.37 -3.85
C GLY A 23 -10.40 2.59 -3.10
N GLU A 24 -10.71 2.68 -1.80
CA GLU A 24 -10.41 3.84 -0.96
C GLU A 24 -8.91 4.05 -0.75
N ASP A 25 -8.14 2.96 -0.69
CA ASP A 25 -6.69 2.98 -0.53
C ASP A 25 -5.98 3.72 -1.67
N VAL A 26 -6.42 3.55 -2.92
CA VAL A 26 -5.89 4.30 -4.07
C VAL A 26 -6.11 5.80 -3.88
N ARG A 27 -7.27 6.19 -3.34
CA ARG A 27 -7.59 7.60 -3.11
C ARG A 27 -6.73 8.15 -1.96
N HIS A 28 -6.49 7.38 -0.90
CA HIS A 28 -5.56 7.77 0.15
C HIS A 28 -4.12 7.92 -0.37
N ILE A 29 -3.61 6.95 -1.11
CA ILE A 29 -2.25 6.96 -1.66
C ILE A 29 -2.07 8.14 -2.63
N ARG A 30 -2.98 8.31 -3.58
CA ARG A 30 -2.83 9.29 -4.66
C ARG A 30 -3.29 10.70 -4.28
N THR A 31 -4.32 10.85 -3.45
CA THR A 31 -4.90 12.16 -3.12
C THR A 31 -4.43 12.70 -1.79
N VAL A 32 -4.37 11.85 -0.74
CA VAL A 32 -3.99 12.30 0.60
C VAL A 32 -2.47 12.36 0.74
N LEU A 33 -1.78 11.27 0.40
CA LEU A 33 -0.32 11.24 0.47
C LEU A 33 0.35 11.78 -0.80
N ARG A 34 -0.39 11.89 -1.90
CA ARG A 34 0.11 12.36 -3.21
C ARG A 34 1.33 11.57 -3.68
N LYS A 35 1.32 10.26 -3.41
CA LYS A 35 2.40 9.35 -3.77
C LYS A 35 2.36 9.08 -5.26
N GLY A 36 3.55 9.05 -5.86
CA GLY A 36 3.76 8.72 -7.26
C GLY A 36 4.49 7.39 -7.42
N PRO A 37 4.62 6.91 -8.67
CA PRO A 37 5.50 5.78 -8.97
C PRO A 37 6.93 6.08 -8.51
N GLY A 38 7.53 5.16 -7.76
CA GLY A 38 8.87 5.29 -7.18
C GLY A 38 8.91 5.73 -5.71
N ASP A 39 7.75 6.02 -5.10
CA ASP A 39 7.67 6.34 -3.68
C ASP A 39 7.54 5.05 -2.83
N LEU A 40 8.15 5.06 -1.63
CA LEU A 40 8.20 3.91 -0.73
C LEU A 40 6.95 3.90 0.16
N LEU A 41 6.21 2.78 0.15
CA LEU A 41 5.02 2.59 0.95
C LEU A 41 5.10 1.22 1.61
N THR A 42 4.63 1.12 2.85
CA THR A 42 4.52 -0.18 3.52
C THR A 42 3.10 -0.72 3.34
N LEU A 43 2.95 -1.86 2.68
CA LEU A 43 1.67 -2.53 2.49
C LEU A 43 1.60 -3.74 3.42
N LEU A 44 0.51 -3.85 4.17
CA LEU A 44 0.24 -4.90 5.15
C LEU A 44 -0.94 -5.74 4.66
N ASP A 45 -0.72 -7.03 4.51
CA ASP A 45 -1.70 -8.00 4.00
C ASP A 45 -2.79 -8.39 5.02
N GLY A 46 -2.72 -7.87 6.25
CA GLY A 46 -3.55 -8.32 7.37
C GLY A 46 -3.20 -9.71 7.91
N GLN A 47 -2.56 -10.57 7.10
CA GLN A 47 -1.98 -11.85 7.54
C GLN A 47 -0.64 -11.73 8.28
N GLY A 48 -0.16 -10.50 8.52
CA GLY A 48 1.16 -10.25 9.12
C GLY A 48 2.32 -10.23 8.12
N ARG A 49 2.03 -10.21 6.81
CA ARG A 49 3.02 -9.94 5.76
C ARG A 49 3.10 -8.44 5.51
N GLU A 50 4.32 -7.92 5.53
CA GLU A 50 4.67 -6.54 5.24
C GLU A 50 5.47 -6.48 3.95
N TYR A 51 5.05 -5.62 3.02
CA TYR A 51 5.69 -5.35 1.75
C TYR A 51 6.19 -3.90 1.74
N THR A 52 7.42 -3.66 1.30
CA THR A 52 8.06 -2.32 1.24
C THR A 52 8.67 -2.08 -0.13
#